data_AF-J9D0K4-F1
#
_entry.id   AF-J9D0K4-F1
#
_cell.length_a   1.000
_cell.length_b   1.000
_cell.length_c   1.000
_cell.angle_alpha   90.00
_cell.angle_beta   90.00
_cell.angle_gamma   90.00
#
_symmetry.space_group_name_H-M   'P 1'
#
loop_
_entity.id
_entity.type
_entity.pdbx_description
1 polymer ?
#
loop_
_entity_poly.entity_id
_entity_poly.type
_entity_poly.pdbx_seq_one_letter_code
_entity_poly.pdbx_strand_id
1 'polypeptide(L)'
;MKDFVNTPAYKKIREFIIQINKSILTEIQCCNDTVNSFLQDVYSLLKETEVNKFLEKQETNAKFNYFHIVLEKKLKSLLESRFAIENIPILYKYLFSSFGNPVRLDYGTGHELNFACFLFSLVELKIMKFNECYTTFLKYFEFIRMMIIELQVLPAGSHGVWGIDDYQYLPFLFGSSEMCKITLDGKISDSTDNGFYTAVQHSKTYKTRHSNVSFEKHSPILYSLQFIENWSDIHNKIWELYEKHVLLCLSVTQHFIYSVLLPEEEKTGAK
;
A
#
# COMPACT_ATOMS: atom_id res chain seq x y z
N MET A 1 1.56 3.92 26.20
CA MET A 1 1.75 3.27 24.89
C MET A 1 3.23 3.38 24.59
N LYS A 2 3.94 2.27 24.35
CA LYS A 2 5.36 2.34 23.95
C LYS A 2 5.43 3.04 22.59
N ASP A 3 6.48 3.83 22.39
CA ASP A 3 6.73 4.42 21.08
C ASP A 3 6.93 3.28 20.07
N PHE A 4 6.18 3.31 18.96
CA PHE A 4 6.13 2.24 17.95
C PHE A 4 7.54 1.85 17.49
N VAL A 5 8.43 2.83 17.39
CA VAL A 5 9.84 2.68 16.97
C VAL A 5 10.65 1.72 17.84
N ASN A 6 10.21 1.51 19.09
CA ASN A 6 10.87 0.63 20.05
C ASN A 6 10.31 -0.79 20.03
N THR A 7 9.30 -1.08 19.21
CA THR A 7 8.66 -2.40 19.14
C THR A 7 9.41 -3.34 18.18
N PRO A 8 9.39 -4.66 18.41
CA PRO A 8 9.87 -5.62 17.42
C PRO A 8 9.09 -5.56 16.10
N ALA A 9 7.80 -5.22 16.14
CA ALA A 9 6.97 -5.03 14.96
C ALA A 9 7.54 -3.95 14.02
N TYR A 10 7.93 -2.79 14.55
CA TYR A 10 8.58 -1.74 13.76
C TYR A 10 9.84 -2.24 13.07
N LYS A 11 10.75 -2.89 13.82
CA LYS A 11 12.00 -3.43 13.26
C LYS A 11 11.72 -4.41 12.13
N LYS A 12 10.77 -5.33 12.32
CA LYS A 12 10.38 -6.33 11.32
C LYS A 12 9.77 -5.71 10.07
N ILE A 13 8.83 -4.79 10.20
CA ILE A 13 8.20 -4.13 9.04
C ILE A 13 9.20 -3.25 8.29
N ARG A 14 10.01 -2.47 9.00
CA ARG A 14 11.06 -1.67 8.36
C ARG A 14 12.02 -2.54 7.57
N GLU A 15 12.51 -3.63 8.17
CA GLU A 15 13.38 -4.60 7.50
C GLU A 15 12.68 -5.24 6.29
N PHE A 16 11.40 -5.59 6.41
CA PHE A 16 10.62 -6.15 5.31
C PHE A 16 10.57 -5.22 4.09
N ILE A 17 10.30 -3.92 4.29
CA ILE A 17 10.30 -2.95 3.18
C ILE A 17 11.70 -2.81 2.57
N ILE A 18 12.76 -2.82 3.39
CA ILE A 18 14.15 -2.80 2.90
C ILE A 18 14.48 -4.04 2.07
N GLN A 19 14.03 -5.23 2.49
CA GLN A 19 14.25 -6.46 1.74
C GLN A 19 13.48 -6.48 0.41
N ILE A 20 12.29 -5.87 0.34
CA ILE A 20 11.59 -5.66 -0.94
C ILE A 20 12.41 -4.75 -1.87
N ASN A 21 12.90 -3.60 -1.37
CA ASN A 21 13.76 -2.71 -2.15
C ASN A 21 14.99 -3.44 -2.68
N LYS A 22 15.68 -4.19 -1.80
CA LYS A 22 16.82 -5.01 -2.20
C LYS A 22 16.45 -6.03 -3.28
N SER A 23 15.34 -6.73 -3.09
CA SER A 23 14.85 -7.72 -4.06
C SER A 23 14.61 -7.08 -5.44
N ILE A 24 13.97 -5.91 -5.51
CA ILE A 24 13.76 -5.16 -6.75
C ILE A 24 15.09 -4.85 -7.47
N LEU A 25 16.15 -4.54 -6.71
CA LEU A 25 17.48 -4.22 -7.27
C LEU A 25 18.26 -5.47 -7.72
N THR A 26 18.10 -6.60 -7.02
CA THR A 26 19.00 -7.75 -7.20
C THR A 26 18.37 -8.96 -7.86
N GLU A 27 17.04 -9.07 -7.88
CA GLU A 27 16.33 -10.27 -8.31
C GLU A 27 15.37 -9.99 -9.48
N ILE A 28 15.11 -11.02 -10.27
CA ILE A 28 14.03 -11.00 -11.26
C ILE A 28 12.70 -11.07 -10.51
N GLN A 29 11.86 -10.06 -10.72
CA GLN A 29 10.55 -9.98 -10.10
C GLN A 29 9.59 -10.95 -10.79
N CYS A 30 8.79 -11.68 -10.01
CA CYS A 30 7.83 -12.65 -10.54
C CYS A 30 6.45 -12.54 -9.88
N CYS A 31 5.49 -13.22 -10.47
CA CYS A 31 4.10 -13.25 -10.01
C CYS A 31 3.90 -14.45 -9.09
N ASN A 32 3.29 -14.25 -7.92
CA ASN A 32 2.71 -15.36 -7.16
C ASN A 32 1.28 -15.59 -7.62
N ASP A 33 1.06 -16.60 -8.47
CA ASP A 33 -0.25 -16.83 -9.10
C ASP A 33 -1.36 -17.12 -8.08
N THR A 34 -1.02 -17.82 -6.99
CA THR A 34 -1.98 -18.18 -5.95
C THR A 34 -2.49 -16.93 -5.22
N VAL A 35 -1.58 -16.07 -4.76
CA VAL A 35 -1.92 -14.82 -4.07
C VAL A 35 -2.57 -13.83 -5.02
N ASN A 36 -2.08 -13.74 -6.26
CA ASN A 36 -2.63 -12.81 -7.23
C ASN A 36 -4.04 -13.20 -7.68
N SER A 37 -4.33 -14.49 -7.93
CA SER A 37 -5.70 -14.94 -8.19
C SER A 37 -6.62 -14.65 -7.00
N PHE A 38 -6.15 -14.84 -5.77
CA PHE A 38 -6.92 -14.50 -4.58
C PHE A 38 -7.22 -13.00 -4.48
N LEU A 39 -6.23 -12.14 -4.74
CA LEU A 39 -6.47 -10.69 -4.75
C LEU A 39 -7.40 -10.28 -5.89
N GLN A 40 -7.35 -10.94 -7.04
CA GLN A 40 -8.35 -10.72 -8.10
C GLN A 40 -9.77 -11.10 -7.65
N ASP A 41 -9.93 -12.19 -6.89
CA ASP A 41 -11.22 -12.54 -6.30
C ASP A 41 -11.68 -11.45 -5.31
N VAL A 42 -10.79 -10.92 -4.47
CA VAL A 42 -11.09 -9.79 -3.58
C VAL A 42 -11.47 -8.53 -4.37
N TYR A 43 -10.75 -8.22 -5.44
CA TYR A 43 -11.02 -7.06 -6.28
C TYR A 43 -12.34 -7.19 -7.05
N SER A 44 -12.73 -8.42 -7.40
CA SER A 44 -14.02 -8.70 -8.02
C SER A 44 -15.20 -8.35 -7.11
N LEU A 45 -15.00 -8.36 -5.78
CA LEU A 45 -16.01 -7.93 -4.82
C LEU A 45 -16.36 -6.45 -4.99
N LEU A 46 -15.44 -5.60 -5.45
CA LEU A 46 -15.74 -4.22 -5.79
C LEU A 46 -16.77 -4.15 -6.92
N LYS A 47 -16.64 -4.98 -7.96
CA LYS A 47 -17.59 -5.01 -9.08
C LYS A 47 -18.99 -5.46 -8.62
N GLU A 48 -19.08 -6.35 -7.64
CA GLU A 48 -20.38 -6.73 -7.06
C GLU A 48 -21.10 -5.58 -6.35
N THR A 49 -20.36 -4.56 -5.89
CA THR A 49 -20.94 -3.34 -5.32
C THR A 49 -21.59 -2.45 -6.36
N GLU A 50 -21.13 -2.49 -7.61
CA GLU A 50 -21.70 -1.71 -8.71
C GLU A 50 -23.00 -2.33 -9.25
N VAL A 51 -23.13 -3.66 -9.17
CA VAL A 51 -24.26 -4.41 -9.77
C VAL A 51 -25.53 -4.35 -8.90
N ASN A 52 -25.38 -4.19 -7.58
CA ASN A 52 -26.54 -4.08 -6.68
C ASN A 52 -27.08 -2.64 -6.67
N LYS A 53 -28.15 -2.40 -7.44
CA LYS A 53 -28.96 -1.17 -7.53
C LYS A 53 -29.67 -0.78 -6.21
N PHE A 54 -29.03 -0.92 -5.05
CA PHE A 54 -29.64 -0.66 -3.74
C PHE A 54 -29.53 0.78 -3.23
N LEU A 55 -29.26 1.74 -4.11
CA LEU A 55 -29.18 3.15 -3.71
C LEU A 55 -30.10 4.01 -4.58
N GLU A 56 -31.41 3.90 -4.33
CA GLU A 56 -32.40 4.96 -4.62
C GLU A 56 -32.17 6.24 -3.78
N LYS A 57 -31.04 6.36 -3.07
CA LYS A 57 -30.59 7.64 -2.50
C LYS A 57 -29.10 7.82 -2.80
N GLN A 58 -28.81 8.88 -3.54
CA GLN A 58 -27.49 9.35 -3.95
C GLN A 58 -26.65 9.83 -2.75
N GLU A 59 -26.22 8.92 -1.87
CA GLU A 59 -25.16 9.23 -0.92
C GLU A 59 -23.93 8.41 -1.28
N THR A 60 -22.89 9.10 -1.74
CA THR A 60 -21.57 8.54 -2.11
C THR A 60 -20.93 7.75 -0.97
N ASN A 61 -21.24 8.11 0.28
CA ASN A 61 -20.89 7.40 1.51
C ASN A 61 -21.39 5.95 1.54
N ALA A 62 -22.49 5.63 0.87
CA ALA A 62 -23.13 4.31 0.95
C ALA A 62 -22.41 3.24 0.12
N LYS A 63 -21.71 3.61 -0.97
CA LYS A 63 -21.00 2.63 -1.82
C LYS A 63 -19.77 2.07 -1.12
N PHE A 64 -18.96 2.93 -0.50
CA PHE A 64 -17.77 2.50 0.24
C PHE A 64 -18.14 1.65 1.46
N ASN A 65 -19.20 2.04 2.18
CA ASN A 65 -19.76 1.22 3.26
C ASN A 65 -20.25 -0.14 2.75
N TYR A 66 -20.96 -0.17 1.63
CA TYR A 66 -21.43 -1.43 1.05
C TYR A 66 -20.28 -2.34 0.61
N PHE A 67 -19.22 -1.78 0.02
CA PHE A 67 -18.00 -2.52 -0.27
C PHE A 67 -17.43 -3.19 0.98
N HIS A 68 -17.30 -2.45 2.08
CA HIS A 68 -16.82 -3.01 3.35
C HIS A 68 -17.76 -4.08 3.92
N ILE A 69 -19.08 -3.95 3.77
CA ILE A 69 -20.05 -4.99 4.16
C ILE A 69 -19.85 -6.27 3.35
N VAL A 70 -19.68 -6.16 2.02
CA VAL A 70 -19.43 -7.32 1.15
C VAL A 70 -18.09 -7.96 1.50
N LEU A 71 -17.06 -7.14 1.70
CA LEU A 71 -15.72 -7.57 2.09
C LEU A 71 -15.76 -8.32 3.43
N GLU A 72 -16.42 -7.77 4.45
CA GLU A 72 -16.54 -8.38 5.77
C GLU A 72 -17.17 -9.78 5.71
N LYS A 73 -18.23 -9.93 4.91
CA LYS A 73 -18.97 -11.19 4.73
C LYS A 73 -18.16 -12.28 4.01
N LYS A 74 -17.33 -11.92 3.03
CA LYS A 74 -16.72 -12.88 2.09
C LYS A 74 -15.22 -13.08 2.30
N LEU A 75 -14.51 -12.10 2.82
CA LEU A 75 -13.04 -12.13 2.87
C LEU A 75 -12.50 -13.30 3.69
N LYS A 76 -13.15 -13.61 4.81
CA LYS A 76 -12.72 -14.74 5.66
C LYS A 76 -12.82 -16.07 4.92
N SER A 77 -13.94 -16.36 4.27
CA SER A 77 -14.12 -17.60 3.50
C SER A 77 -13.17 -17.68 2.30
N LEU A 78 -12.86 -16.54 1.65
CA LEU A 78 -11.88 -16.49 0.57
C LEU A 78 -10.47 -16.80 1.06
N LEU A 79 -10.11 -16.28 2.24
CA LEU A 79 -8.82 -16.58 2.87
C LEU A 79 -8.71 -18.06 3.26
N GLU A 80 -9.75 -18.63 3.88
CA GLU A 80 -9.80 -20.04 4.28
C GLU A 80 -9.74 -21.00 3.08
N SER A 81 -10.40 -20.65 1.97
CA SER A 81 -10.38 -21.48 0.76
C SER A 81 -9.03 -21.43 0.03
N ARG A 82 -8.28 -20.34 0.18
CA ARG A 82 -7.00 -20.14 -0.52
C ARG A 82 -5.79 -20.59 0.28
N PHE A 83 -5.77 -20.33 1.58
CA PHE A 83 -4.62 -20.55 2.44
C PHE A 83 -5.00 -21.49 3.59
N ALA A 84 -4.52 -22.74 3.55
CA ALA A 84 -4.77 -23.73 4.60
C ALA A 84 -3.82 -23.55 5.79
N ILE A 85 -3.96 -22.44 6.53
CA ILE A 85 -3.04 -22.06 7.62
C ILE A 85 -3.78 -21.62 8.89
N GLU A 86 -3.15 -21.77 10.06
CA GLU A 86 -3.74 -21.39 11.35
C GLU A 86 -3.87 -19.86 11.53
N ASN A 87 -3.09 -19.08 10.78
CA ASN A 87 -2.99 -17.64 10.91
C ASN A 87 -4.06 -16.84 10.13
N ILE A 88 -5.15 -17.47 9.66
CA ILE A 88 -6.25 -16.77 8.95
C ILE A 88 -6.78 -15.54 9.70
N PRO A 89 -7.03 -15.56 11.03
CA PRO A 89 -7.59 -14.39 11.71
C PRO A 89 -6.70 -13.16 11.62
N ILE A 90 -5.37 -13.33 11.62
CA ILE A 90 -4.45 -12.19 11.51
C ILE A 90 -4.33 -11.70 10.07
N LEU A 91 -4.29 -12.61 9.08
CA LEU A 91 -4.30 -12.24 7.67
C LEU A 91 -5.57 -11.46 7.31
N TYR A 92 -6.72 -11.90 7.82
CA TYR A 92 -7.99 -11.20 7.68
C TYR A 92 -7.90 -9.78 8.23
N LYS A 93 -7.39 -9.59 9.45
CA LYS A 93 -7.31 -8.25 10.08
C LYS A 93 -6.47 -7.28 9.26
N TYR A 94 -5.27 -7.70 8.83
CA TYR A 94 -4.40 -6.86 8.01
C TYR A 94 -5.04 -6.55 6.66
N LEU A 95 -5.52 -7.57 5.95
CA LEU A 95 -6.08 -7.40 4.62
C LEU A 95 -7.37 -6.58 4.63
N PHE A 96 -8.29 -6.83 5.56
CA PHE A 96 -9.51 -6.04 5.72
C PHE A 96 -9.17 -4.56 5.98
N SER A 97 -8.21 -4.31 6.88
CA SER A 97 -7.75 -2.96 7.22
C SER A 97 -6.89 -2.30 6.13
N SER A 98 -6.60 -3.01 5.03
CA SER A 98 -5.83 -2.50 3.90
C SER A 98 -6.66 -1.71 2.89
N PHE A 99 -8.00 -1.65 3.05
CA PHE A 99 -8.90 -1.02 2.09
C PHE A 99 -9.67 0.18 2.66
N GLY A 100 -9.06 0.88 3.62
CA GLY A 100 -9.62 2.10 4.22
C GLY A 100 -10.54 1.83 5.41
N ASN A 101 -11.20 2.88 5.90
CA ASN A 101 -12.10 2.82 7.05
C ASN A 101 -13.53 3.22 6.66
N PRO A 102 -14.52 2.32 6.76
CA PRO A 102 -15.90 2.62 6.35
C PRO A 102 -16.59 3.67 7.23
N VAL A 103 -16.20 3.80 8.51
CA VAL A 103 -16.81 4.79 9.39
C VAL A 103 -16.36 6.21 9.05
N ARG A 104 -15.05 6.38 8.78
CA ARG A 104 -14.47 7.67 8.41
C ARG A 104 -14.51 7.97 6.92
N LEU A 105 -14.85 6.96 6.11
CA LEU A 105 -14.90 7.01 4.66
C LEU A 105 -13.55 7.40 4.02
N ASP A 106 -12.46 6.97 4.64
CA ASP A 106 -11.11 7.40 4.29
C ASP A 106 -10.15 6.25 3.97
N TYR A 107 -9.09 6.58 3.23
CA TYR A 107 -7.94 5.72 2.94
C TYR A 107 -6.65 6.55 3.00
N GLY A 108 -5.54 5.95 3.41
CA GLY A 108 -4.24 6.61 3.46
C GLY A 108 -3.12 5.64 3.77
N THR A 109 -1.94 6.18 4.07
CA THR A 109 -0.69 5.40 4.21
C THR A 109 -0.71 4.37 5.35
N GLY A 110 -1.55 4.54 6.37
CA GLY A 110 -1.76 3.51 7.40
C GLY A 110 -2.47 2.26 6.88
N HIS A 111 -3.38 2.42 5.92
CA HIS A 111 -4.04 1.30 5.24
C HIS A 111 -3.09 0.61 4.27
N GLU A 112 -2.28 1.38 3.54
CA GLU A 112 -1.18 0.85 2.73
C GLU A 112 -0.16 0.05 3.59
N LEU A 113 0.16 0.55 4.79
CA LEU A 113 1.02 -0.15 5.75
C LEU A 113 0.40 -1.47 6.24
N ASN A 114 -0.92 -1.53 6.43
CA ASN A 114 -1.60 -2.80 6.74
C ASN A 114 -1.46 -3.81 5.59
N PHE A 115 -1.45 -3.36 4.33
CA PHE A 115 -1.20 -4.26 3.20
C PHE A 115 0.24 -4.78 3.20
N ALA A 116 1.21 -3.93 3.57
CA ALA A 116 2.58 -4.39 3.81
C ALA A 116 2.66 -5.43 4.94
N CYS A 117 1.90 -5.25 6.03
CA CYS A 117 1.82 -6.24 7.12
C CYS A 117 1.18 -7.56 6.68
N PHE A 118 0.19 -7.50 5.77
CA PHE A 118 -0.39 -8.69 5.13
C PHE A 118 0.66 -9.45 4.31
N LEU A 119 1.37 -8.78 3.40
CA LEU A 119 2.41 -9.43 2.59
C LEU A 119 3.60 -9.91 3.44
N PHE A 120 4.01 -9.15 4.45
CA PHE A 120 4.98 -9.61 5.45
C PHE A 120 4.56 -10.94 6.06
N SER A 121 3.29 -11.04 6.46
CA SER A 121 2.75 -12.26 7.05
C SER A 121 2.77 -13.43 6.06
N LEU A 122 2.48 -13.20 4.76
CA LEU A 122 2.59 -14.25 3.74
C LEU A 122 4.04 -14.71 3.52
N VAL A 123 5.01 -13.80 3.58
CA VAL A 123 6.44 -14.13 3.46
C VAL A 123 6.93 -14.91 4.67
N GLU A 124 6.61 -14.47 5.89
CA GLU A 124 6.96 -15.18 7.13
C GLU A 124 6.36 -16.60 7.16
N LEU A 125 5.15 -16.76 6.61
CA LEU A 125 4.46 -18.05 6.49
C LEU A 125 4.90 -18.87 5.27
N LYS A 126 5.90 -18.39 4.50
CA LYS A 126 6.46 -19.05 3.32
C LYS A 126 5.46 -19.31 2.19
N ILE A 127 4.38 -18.54 2.15
CA ILE A 127 3.37 -18.56 1.08
C ILE A 127 3.85 -17.73 -0.13
N MET A 128 4.66 -16.72 0.13
CA MET A 128 5.20 -15.77 -0.85
C MET A 128 6.69 -15.55 -0.63
N LYS A 129 7.41 -15.19 -1.69
CA LYS A 129 8.83 -14.78 -1.66
C LYS A 129 8.99 -13.26 -1.78
N PHE A 130 10.15 -12.73 -1.42
CA PHE A 130 10.43 -11.29 -1.54
C PHE A 130 10.31 -10.75 -2.97
N ASN A 131 10.84 -11.48 -3.97
CA ASN A 131 10.76 -11.09 -5.38
C ASN A 131 9.36 -11.22 -6.01
N GLU A 132 8.38 -11.67 -5.23
CA GLU A 132 6.96 -11.71 -5.62
C GLU A 132 6.19 -10.51 -5.04
N CYS A 133 6.72 -9.84 -4.01
CA CYS A 133 6.02 -8.79 -3.29
C CYS A 133 5.76 -7.56 -4.17
N TYR A 134 6.76 -7.13 -4.96
CA TYR A 134 6.63 -5.92 -5.78
C TYR A 134 5.51 -6.03 -6.81
N THR A 135 5.42 -7.15 -7.52
CA THR A 135 4.37 -7.36 -8.54
C THR A 135 2.98 -7.46 -7.91
N THR A 136 2.87 -8.00 -6.70
CA THR A 136 1.63 -7.99 -5.93
C THR A 136 1.26 -6.57 -5.44
N PHE A 137 2.23 -5.77 -5.00
CA PHE A 137 2.03 -4.36 -4.68
C PHE A 137 1.53 -3.56 -5.88
N LEU A 138 2.08 -3.76 -7.08
CA LEU A 138 1.62 -3.07 -8.29
C LEU A 138 0.12 -3.29 -8.53
N LYS A 139 -0.35 -4.52 -8.40
CA LYS A 139 -1.78 -4.87 -8.52
C LYS A 139 -2.63 -4.22 -7.43
N TYR A 140 -2.12 -4.17 -6.20
CA TYR A 140 -2.78 -3.47 -5.09
C TYR A 140 -2.88 -1.97 -5.34
N PHE A 141 -1.82 -1.32 -5.83
CA PHE A 141 -1.84 0.11 -6.12
C PHE A 141 -2.85 0.45 -7.20
N GLU A 142 -2.92 -0.35 -8.26
CA GLU A 142 -3.94 -0.21 -9.30
C GLU A 142 -5.35 -0.31 -8.72
N PHE A 143 -5.61 -1.34 -7.91
CA PHE A 143 -6.92 -1.53 -7.27
C PHE A 143 -7.30 -0.36 -6.36
N ILE A 144 -6.38 0.12 -5.52
CA ILE A 144 -6.64 1.23 -4.61
C ILE A 144 -6.99 2.51 -5.37
N ARG A 145 -6.30 2.81 -6.47
CA ARG A 145 -6.58 3.98 -7.31
C ARG A 145 -7.97 3.90 -7.94
N MET A 146 -8.36 2.71 -8.42
CA MET A 146 -9.72 2.46 -8.91
C MET A 146 -10.74 2.64 -7.78
N MET A 147 -10.51 2.03 -6.62
CA MET A 147 -11.39 2.13 -5.44
C MET A 147 -11.59 3.58 -4.99
N ILE A 148 -10.52 4.38 -4.91
CA ILE A 148 -10.57 5.80 -4.53
C ILE A 148 -11.44 6.58 -5.50
N ILE A 149 -11.29 6.36 -6.82
CA ILE A 149 -12.06 7.06 -7.85
C ILE A 149 -13.54 6.63 -7.82
N GLU A 150 -13.81 5.33 -7.91
CA GLU A 150 -15.16 4.78 -8.08
C GLU A 150 -16.03 4.95 -6.83
N LEU A 151 -15.40 4.86 -5.64
CA LEU A 151 -16.09 4.97 -4.36
C LEU A 151 -15.93 6.35 -3.71
N GLN A 152 -15.20 7.28 -4.34
CA GLN A 152 -14.97 8.64 -3.85
C GLN A 152 -14.44 8.70 -2.42
N VAL A 153 -13.44 7.87 -2.13
CA VAL A 153 -12.85 7.73 -0.78
C VAL A 153 -12.06 8.97 -0.42
N LEU A 154 -12.17 9.44 0.82
CA LEU A 154 -11.44 10.63 1.33
C LEU A 154 -9.99 10.29 1.72
N PRO A 155 -9.05 11.23 1.65
CA PRO A 155 -7.68 11.00 2.10
C PRO A 155 -7.59 10.99 3.63
N ALA A 156 -7.00 9.95 4.21
CA ALA A 156 -6.77 9.79 5.64
C ALA A 156 -5.38 10.32 6.01
N GLY A 157 -5.33 11.35 6.87
CA GLY A 157 -4.04 11.87 7.36
C GLY A 157 -3.15 12.48 6.27
N SER A 158 -3.75 13.03 5.21
CA SER A 158 -2.97 13.74 4.18
C SER A 158 -2.20 14.91 4.79
N HIS A 159 -0.95 15.04 4.37
CA HIS A 159 -0.08 16.15 4.71
C HIS A 159 -0.19 17.30 3.67
N GLY A 160 -1.12 17.18 2.71
CA GLY A 160 -1.30 18.13 1.62
C GLY A 160 -0.01 18.33 0.83
N VAL A 161 0.43 19.58 0.71
CA VAL A 161 1.68 19.95 0.02
C VAL A 161 2.96 19.47 0.72
N TRP A 162 2.86 19.03 1.98
CA TRP A 162 3.98 18.50 2.77
C TRP A 162 4.12 16.97 2.64
N GLY A 163 3.17 16.32 1.96
CA GLY A 163 3.22 14.88 1.63
C GLY A 163 3.65 14.64 0.18
N ILE A 164 4.09 13.42 -0.10
CA ILE A 164 4.40 13.01 -1.49
C ILE A 164 3.11 12.86 -2.31
N ASP A 165 2.06 12.33 -1.70
CA ASP A 165 0.73 12.10 -2.26
C ASP A 165 -0.31 12.06 -1.11
N ASP A 166 -1.60 12.20 -1.45
CA ASP A 166 -2.68 12.24 -0.45
C ASP A 166 -3.04 10.86 0.11
N TYR A 167 -2.74 9.77 -0.60
CA TYR A 167 -3.18 8.42 -0.27
C TYR A 167 -2.04 7.41 -0.12
N GLN A 168 -1.04 7.44 -1.02
CA GLN A 168 -0.07 6.35 -1.18
C GLN A 168 1.38 6.83 -1.06
N TYR A 169 2.28 5.97 -0.58
CA TYR A 169 3.71 6.26 -0.47
C TYR A 169 4.57 5.18 -1.12
N LEU A 170 4.22 3.91 -0.88
CA LEU A 170 4.96 2.75 -1.38
C LEU A 170 5.09 2.67 -2.92
N PRO A 171 4.12 3.14 -3.76
CA PRO A 171 4.30 3.17 -5.21
C PRO A 171 5.51 4.00 -5.64
N PHE A 172 5.76 5.13 -4.96
CA PHE A 172 6.90 6.00 -5.25
C PHE A 172 8.21 5.40 -4.71
N LEU A 173 8.17 4.80 -3.52
CA LEU A 173 9.34 4.16 -2.92
C LEU A 173 9.81 2.97 -3.77
N PHE A 174 8.93 2.00 -4.03
CA PHE A 174 9.29 0.82 -4.81
C PHE A 174 9.53 1.15 -6.28
N GLY A 175 8.76 2.07 -6.86
CA GLY A 175 8.99 2.54 -8.22
C GLY A 175 10.36 3.20 -8.40
N SER A 176 10.83 4.00 -7.44
CA SER A 176 12.18 4.59 -7.52
C SER A 176 13.29 3.54 -7.41
N SER A 177 13.05 2.45 -6.68
CA SER A 177 13.96 1.28 -6.65
C SER A 177 14.00 0.56 -8.00
N GLU A 178 12.85 0.40 -8.67
CA GLU A 178 12.77 -0.14 -10.03
C GLU A 178 13.53 0.75 -11.01
N MET A 179 13.43 2.07 -10.90
CA MET A 179 14.20 3.01 -11.73
C MET A 179 15.70 2.94 -11.49
N CYS A 180 16.14 2.73 -10.24
CA CYS A 180 17.54 2.45 -9.95
C CYS A 180 18.01 1.20 -10.69
N LYS A 181 17.22 0.11 -10.64
CA LYS A 181 17.52 -1.15 -11.34
C LYS A 181 17.62 -0.96 -12.86
N ILE A 182 16.64 -0.30 -13.47
CA ILE A 182 16.62 0.00 -14.92
C ILE A 182 17.88 0.78 -15.32
N THR A 183 18.24 1.80 -14.55
CA THR A 183 19.44 2.62 -14.78
C THR A 183 20.72 1.80 -14.66
N LEU A 184 20.85 0.97 -13.61
CA LEU A 184 22.01 0.11 -13.37
C LEU A 184 22.20 -0.96 -14.45
N ASP A 185 21.11 -1.47 -15.02
CA ASP A 185 21.13 -2.44 -16.12
C ASP A 185 21.49 -1.79 -17.48
N GLY A 186 21.81 -0.49 -17.50
CA GLY A 186 22.18 0.25 -18.72
C GLY A 186 21.04 0.42 -19.71
N LYS A 187 19.78 0.20 -19.26
CA LYS A 187 18.60 0.39 -20.09
C LYS A 187 18.29 1.88 -20.14
N ILE A 188 18.54 2.51 -21.29
CA ILE A 188 18.11 3.88 -21.57
C ILE A 188 16.57 3.86 -21.60
N SER A 189 15.91 4.23 -20.50
CA SER A 189 14.46 4.27 -20.49
C SER A 189 13.98 5.70 -20.79
N ASP A 190 13.77 5.99 -22.07
CA ASP A 190 12.71 6.94 -22.45
C ASP A 190 11.32 6.38 -22.10
N SER A 191 11.26 5.08 -21.73
CA SER A 191 10.06 4.45 -21.19
C SER A 191 9.68 5.03 -19.84
N THR A 192 8.54 5.72 -19.82
CA THR A 192 7.80 6.10 -18.62
C THR A 192 6.84 5.00 -18.15
N ASP A 193 6.91 3.81 -18.75
CA ASP A 193 6.09 2.65 -18.40
C ASP A 193 6.73 1.84 -17.26
N ASN A 194 6.62 2.38 -16.04
CA ASN A 194 7.07 1.72 -14.81
C ASN A 194 6.26 2.21 -13.59
N GLY A 195 6.47 1.57 -12.44
CA GLY A 195 5.71 1.84 -11.23
C GLY A 195 5.78 3.28 -10.75
N PHE A 196 6.96 3.92 -10.86
CA PHE A 196 7.18 5.29 -10.39
C PHE A 196 6.40 6.31 -11.22
N TYR A 197 6.61 6.32 -12.53
CA TYR A 197 5.93 7.27 -13.40
C TYR A 197 4.42 7.02 -13.43
N THR A 198 3.97 5.76 -13.37
CA THR A 198 2.54 5.44 -13.24
C THR A 198 1.94 6.10 -12.00
N ALA A 199 2.64 6.04 -10.86
CA ALA A 199 2.20 6.71 -9.63
C ALA A 199 2.16 8.24 -9.78
N VAL A 200 3.23 8.83 -10.33
CA VAL A 200 3.33 10.29 -10.54
C VAL A 200 2.23 10.79 -11.48
N GLN A 201 1.99 10.09 -12.59
CA GLN A 201 0.95 10.47 -13.56
C GLN A 201 -0.45 10.36 -12.95
N HIS A 202 -0.70 9.33 -12.14
CA HIS A 202 -1.96 9.22 -11.42
C HIS A 202 -2.16 10.40 -10.47
N SER A 203 -1.21 10.69 -9.58
CA SER A 203 -1.33 11.79 -8.62
C SER A 203 -1.45 13.15 -9.32
N LYS A 204 -0.67 13.38 -10.37
CA LYS A 204 -0.77 14.59 -11.20
C LYS A 204 -2.19 14.73 -11.78
N THR A 205 -2.66 13.71 -12.47
CA THR A 205 -3.97 13.75 -13.15
C THR A 205 -5.11 13.88 -12.16
N TYR A 206 -5.12 13.09 -11.09
CA TYR A 206 -6.17 13.09 -10.08
C TYR A 206 -6.22 14.43 -9.35
N LYS A 207 -5.10 14.91 -8.79
CA LYS A 207 -5.08 16.14 -7.99
C LYS A 207 -5.29 17.39 -8.84
N THR A 208 -4.75 17.47 -10.06
CA THR A 208 -5.01 18.59 -10.98
C THR A 208 -6.51 18.68 -11.31
N ARG A 209 -7.18 17.54 -11.59
CA ARG A 209 -8.63 17.52 -11.86
C ARG A 209 -9.47 17.99 -10.68
N HIS A 210 -9.10 17.63 -9.45
CA HIS A 210 -9.89 17.96 -8.25
C HIS A 210 -9.62 19.36 -7.69
N SER A 211 -8.39 19.87 -7.83
CA SER A 211 -8.00 21.18 -7.28
C SER A 211 -8.00 22.31 -8.32
N ASN A 212 -7.94 21.99 -9.62
CA ASN A 212 -7.69 22.95 -10.71
C ASN A 212 -6.40 23.77 -10.51
N VAL A 213 -5.42 23.19 -9.83
CA VAL A 213 -4.11 23.78 -9.54
C VAL A 213 -3.03 23.05 -10.35
N SER A 214 -1.93 23.73 -10.70
CA SER A 214 -0.80 23.11 -11.40
C SER A 214 -0.07 22.06 -10.55
N PHE A 215 0.55 21.07 -11.20
CA PHE A 215 1.26 19.97 -10.55
C PHE A 215 2.32 20.44 -9.54
N GLU A 216 3.09 21.47 -9.89
CA GLU A 216 4.12 22.07 -9.04
C GLU A 216 3.57 22.62 -7.71
N LYS A 217 2.30 23.06 -7.71
CA LYS A 217 1.66 23.70 -6.56
C LYS A 217 0.95 22.71 -5.67
N HIS A 218 0.26 21.71 -6.24
CA HIS A 218 -0.46 20.71 -5.43
C HIS A 218 0.41 19.52 -5.01
N SER A 219 1.54 19.29 -5.69
CA SER A 219 2.48 18.18 -5.43
C SER A 219 3.94 18.65 -5.50
N PRO A 220 4.35 19.67 -4.72
CA PRO A 220 5.69 20.26 -4.81
C PRO A 220 6.82 19.28 -4.50
N ILE A 221 6.60 18.31 -3.59
CA ILE A 221 7.61 17.28 -3.29
C ILE A 221 7.89 16.44 -4.54
N LEU A 222 6.85 15.87 -5.17
CA LEU A 222 7.01 15.10 -6.41
C LEU A 222 7.59 15.95 -7.53
N TYR A 223 7.11 17.20 -7.69
CA TYR A 223 7.66 18.12 -8.68
C TYR A 223 9.15 18.39 -8.44
N SER A 224 9.60 18.48 -7.19
CA SER A 224 11.01 18.72 -6.87
C SER A 224 11.95 17.58 -7.25
N LEU A 225 11.44 16.34 -7.38
CA LEU A 225 12.26 15.17 -7.69
C LEU A 225 12.85 15.23 -9.10
N GLN A 226 12.22 15.96 -10.03
CA GLN A 226 12.73 16.10 -11.41
C GLN A 226 14.06 16.88 -11.49
N PHE A 227 14.44 17.61 -10.43
CA PHE A 227 15.68 18.36 -10.35
C PHE A 227 16.83 17.55 -9.73
N ILE A 228 16.61 16.27 -9.44
CA ILE A 228 17.61 15.36 -8.92
C ILE A 228 18.06 14.46 -10.08
N GLU A 229 19.37 14.43 -10.34
CA GLU A 229 19.92 13.72 -11.51
C GLU A 229 19.92 12.20 -11.33
N ASN A 230 20.22 11.70 -10.12
CA ASN A 230 20.40 10.28 -9.88
C ASN A 230 19.18 9.65 -9.20
N TRP A 231 18.74 8.50 -9.72
CA TRP A 231 17.65 7.74 -9.12
C TRP A 231 17.94 7.25 -7.70
N SER A 232 19.20 6.99 -7.35
CA SER A 232 19.57 6.61 -5.99
C SER A 232 19.31 7.74 -5.00
N ASP A 233 19.58 8.99 -5.38
CA ASP A 233 19.31 10.16 -4.54
C ASP A 233 17.79 10.40 -4.41
N ILE A 234 17.04 10.21 -5.50
CA ILE A 234 15.57 10.25 -5.47
C ILE A 234 15.02 9.19 -4.51
N HIS A 235 15.51 7.94 -4.62
CA HIS A 235 15.08 6.84 -3.77
C HIS A 235 15.36 7.11 -2.29
N ASN A 236 16.58 7.56 -1.96
CA ASN A 236 16.96 7.88 -0.59
C ASN A 236 16.08 9.00 0.00
N LYS A 237 15.81 10.06 -0.76
CA LYS A 237 14.91 11.13 -0.34
C LYS A 237 13.49 10.63 -0.09
N ILE A 238 12.96 9.74 -0.94
CA ILE A 238 11.62 9.15 -0.75
C ILE A 238 11.61 8.25 0.48
N TRP A 239 12.67 7.46 0.70
CA TRP A 239 12.83 6.61 1.88
C TRP A 239 12.82 7.42 3.17
N GLU A 240 13.62 8.48 3.27
CA GLU A 240 13.65 9.36 4.45
C GLU A 240 12.28 9.95 4.78
N LEU A 241 11.57 10.40 3.75
CA LEU A 241 10.22 10.93 3.92
C LEU A 241 9.20 9.83 4.28
N TYR A 242 9.35 8.60 3.76
CA TYR A 242 8.51 7.47 4.15
C TYR A 242 8.70 7.12 5.63
N GLU A 243 9.96 7.06 6.10
CA GLU A 243 10.24 6.87 7.51
C GLU A 243 9.57 7.95 8.35
N LYS A 244 9.78 9.23 7.99
CA LYS A 244 9.25 10.37 8.75
C LYS A 244 7.72 10.45 8.75
N HIS A 245 7.08 10.30 7.60
CA HIS A 245 5.65 10.58 7.42
C HIS A 245 4.75 9.35 7.55
N VAL A 246 5.33 8.14 7.58
CA VAL A 246 4.57 6.90 7.74
C VAL A 246 5.03 6.16 8.99
N LEU A 247 6.28 5.68 9.04
CA LEU A 247 6.73 4.79 10.12
C LEU A 247 6.95 5.49 11.47
N LEU A 248 7.36 6.76 11.44
CA LEU A 248 7.58 7.60 12.63
C LEU A 248 6.39 8.52 12.92
N CYS A 249 5.34 8.44 12.11
CA CYS A 249 4.19 9.32 12.23
C CYS A 249 3.12 8.70 13.13
N LEU A 250 2.95 9.24 14.34
CA LEU A 250 2.01 8.70 15.32
C LEU A 250 0.57 8.66 14.81
N SER A 251 0.14 9.62 13.99
CA SER A 251 -1.22 9.62 13.42
C SER A 251 -1.49 8.40 12.53
N VAL A 252 -0.43 7.84 11.94
CA VAL A 252 -0.44 6.60 11.15
C VAL A 252 -0.29 5.39 12.04
N THR A 253 0.73 5.36 12.91
CA THR A 253 1.15 4.15 13.64
C THR A 253 0.40 3.90 14.94
N GLN A 254 -0.37 4.85 15.46
CA GLN A 254 -1.26 4.64 16.62
C GLN A 254 -2.30 3.54 16.42
N HIS A 255 -2.61 3.21 15.16
CA HIS A 255 -3.56 2.16 14.78
C HIS A 255 -2.87 0.88 14.29
N PHE A 256 -1.57 0.75 14.51
CA PHE A 256 -0.83 -0.44 14.11
C PHE A 256 -1.40 -1.69 14.78
N ILE A 257 -1.66 -2.74 13.99
CA ILE A 257 -2.23 -3.99 14.46
C ILE A 257 -1.08 -4.91 14.89
N TYR A 258 -0.89 -5.12 16.19
CA TYR A 258 0.10 -6.08 16.67
C TYR A 258 -0.41 -7.52 16.56
N SER A 259 0.53 -8.46 16.38
CA SER A 259 0.24 -9.88 16.24
C SER A 259 1.39 -10.78 16.70
N VAL A 260 1.18 -12.10 16.67
CA VAL A 260 2.23 -13.08 16.95
C VAL A 260 3.42 -12.98 15.97
N LEU A 261 3.18 -12.51 14.74
CA LEU A 261 4.22 -12.30 13.73
C LEU A 261 4.87 -10.92 13.85
N LEU A 262 4.10 -9.93 14.30
CA LEU A 262 4.49 -8.52 14.47
C LEU A 262 4.18 -8.07 15.92
N PRO A 263 4.97 -8.52 16.91
CA PRO A 263 4.61 -8.31 18.31
C PRO A 263 5.00 -6.92 18.81
N GLU A 264 4.25 -6.41 19.79
CA GLU A 264 4.56 -5.15 20.47
C GLU A 264 5.79 -5.28 21.38
N GLU A 265 5.99 -6.46 21.96
CA GLU A 265 7.09 -6.77 22.87
C GLU A 265 7.87 -8.00 22.40
N GLU A 266 9.15 -8.10 22.78
CA GLU A 266 9.91 -9.33 22.52
C GLU A 266 9.22 -10.51 23.22
N LYS A 267 9.18 -11.67 22.57
CA LYS A 267 8.72 -12.89 23.24
C LYS A 267 9.69 -13.15 24.40
N THR A 268 9.29 -12.80 25.62
CA THR A 268 9.97 -13.29 26.82
C THR A 268 9.85 -14.80 26.76
N GLY A 269 10.95 -15.49 26.46
CA GLY A 269 10.95 -16.94 26.35
C GLY A 269 10.34 -17.52 27.62
N ALA A 270 9.26 -18.28 27.46
CA ALA A 270 8.88 -19.25 28.47
C ALA A 270 10.09 -20.19 28.60
N LYS A 271 10.77 -20.10 29.75
CA LYS A 271 11.71 -21.12 30.20
C LYS A 271 10.98 -22.46 30.35
#